data_AF-A0A6L7QNE2-F1
#
_entry.id   AF-A0A6L7QNE2-F1
#
_cell.length_a   1.000
_cell.length_b   1.000
_cell.length_c   1.000
_cell.angle_alpha   90.00
_cell.angle_beta   90.00
_cell.angle_gamma   90.00
#
_symmetry.space_group_name_H-M   'P 1'
#
loop_
_entity.id
_entity.type
_entity.pdbx_description
1 polymer ?
#
loop_
_entity_poly.entity_id
_entity_poly.type
_entity_poly.pdbx_seq_one_letter_code
_entity_poly.pdbx_strand_id
1 'polypeptide(L)'
;MNKELLGRVVEGAKRVARLLLSNVKSNVNSDLLGRVIEGAKGAITLSLLKRLLLYTACFFALYAAVGVGAYLIFNDNLPDIDAWSFRPKRVTNVYSADGHHLQDFLEENREILTYEEVPESVRAALLAAEDRRFFAHWGIDIYRIPGALLANLKDRRLVGQGASTLTQQLARSIFAEVGTQRSSASFADAAATYARKIREQITAILIERLYTKSEIMTMYLNTVYFGHGAYGIKSAARLYFDREVDQLALEESALLVGLLPRPNSFTPLRHLDRARTRRNLVLASMADNGAITPAERDSLRNKPIATRRGSHEETYGIAPYFVEHVRQQMQREFGMATYREGFVVHTTLDSRLQQIAEKHFDTEISKVQEKVDKHLKAVGASQSVRDSALVQAAFVAMDPATGHILAMIGGHDFSHSKFNRATQAKRQPGSAFKPFVYTAAIDNNRFAVDVLDDNAFTLWDHRREQFWDPENYDKKFKGPMTLREGLKQSRNLISIKLADELGPSLIRSYARNMGISTPIHAIPSIGVGTSEVLLLDLVAAYAVFPNKGIY
;
A
#
# COMPACT_ATOMS: atom_id res chain seq x y z
N MET A 1 -33.42 -5.11 22.48
CA MET A 1 -33.91 -6.33 21.78
C MET A 1 -34.93 -7.04 22.67
N ASN A 2 -36.09 -7.37 22.11
CA ASN A 2 -37.38 -7.55 22.79
C ASN A 2 -37.48 -8.87 23.61
N LYS A 3 -37.78 -8.79 24.92
CA LYS A 3 -37.94 -9.95 25.83
C LYS A 3 -38.95 -10.98 25.31
N GLU A 4 -39.89 -10.52 24.50
CA GLU A 4 -40.93 -11.30 23.87
C GLU A 4 -40.40 -12.30 22.83
N LEU A 5 -39.34 -11.93 22.10
CA LEU A 5 -38.71 -12.80 21.09
C LEU A 5 -37.95 -13.95 21.75
N LEU A 6 -37.25 -13.66 22.85
CA LEU A 6 -36.56 -14.66 23.67
C LEU A 6 -37.55 -15.68 24.26
N GLY A 7 -38.72 -15.19 24.72
CA GLY A 7 -39.81 -16.05 25.18
C GLY A 7 -40.33 -17.00 24.10
N ARG A 8 -40.52 -16.50 22.86
CA ARG A 8 -40.97 -17.32 21.72
C ARG A 8 -39.95 -18.37 21.29
N VAL A 9 -38.66 -18.07 21.33
CA VAL A 9 -37.58 -19.03 21.00
C VAL A 9 -37.49 -20.13 22.06
N VAL A 10 -37.58 -19.79 23.35
CA VAL A 10 -37.58 -20.77 24.44
C VAL A 10 -38.82 -21.68 24.37
N GLU A 11 -39.98 -21.12 24.05
CA GLU A 11 -41.22 -21.90 23.92
C GLU A 11 -41.19 -22.81 22.67
N GLY A 12 -40.60 -22.34 21.58
CA GLY A 12 -40.34 -23.13 20.37
C GLY A 12 -39.39 -24.30 20.63
N ALA A 13 -38.27 -24.07 21.33
CA ALA A 13 -37.33 -25.12 21.71
C ALA A 13 -37.97 -26.18 22.63
N LYS A 14 -38.81 -25.77 23.59
CA LYS A 14 -39.60 -26.69 24.44
C LYS A 14 -40.60 -27.50 23.63
N ARG A 15 -41.16 -26.94 22.56
CA ARG A 15 -42.14 -27.62 21.68
C ARG A 15 -41.45 -28.66 20.79
N VAL A 16 -40.29 -28.32 20.23
CA VAL A 16 -39.45 -29.24 19.45
C VAL A 16 -38.92 -30.38 20.34
N ALA A 17 -38.46 -30.07 21.55
CA ALA A 17 -38.05 -31.09 22.51
C ALA A 17 -39.19 -32.05 22.87
N ARG A 18 -40.42 -31.54 23.08
CA ARG A 18 -41.62 -32.36 23.30
C ARG A 18 -41.97 -33.24 22.11
N LEU A 19 -41.86 -32.73 20.88
CA LEU A 19 -42.13 -33.49 19.65
C LEU A 19 -41.07 -34.56 19.37
N LEU A 20 -39.81 -34.29 19.66
CA LEU A 20 -38.73 -35.28 19.58
C LEU A 20 -38.91 -36.37 20.66
N LEU A 21 -39.27 -35.99 21.89
CA LEU A 21 -39.60 -36.93 22.97
C LEU A 21 -40.84 -37.79 22.65
N SER A 22 -41.83 -37.26 21.93
CA SER A 22 -43.00 -38.03 21.50
C SER A 22 -42.70 -38.96 20.31
N ASN A 23 -41.93 -38.51 19.32
CA ASN A 23 -41.55 -39.34 18.16
C ASN A 23 -40.56 -40.46 18.51
N VAL A 24 -39.64 -40.23 19.46
CA VAL A 24 -38.75 -41.27 19.98
C VAL A 24 -39.53 -42.33 20.78
N LYS A 25 -40.69 -41.96 21.36
CA LYS A 25 -41.61 -42.93 21.98
C LYS A 25 -42.43 -43.72 20.95
N SER A 26 -42.74 -43.17 19.78
CA SER A 26 -43.64 -43.79 18.81
C SER A 26 -42.97 -44.57 17.68
N ASN A 27 -41.74 -44.25 17.27
CA ASN A 27 -41.13 -44.78 16.04
C ASN A 27 -39.91 -45.71 16.22
N VAL A 28 -39.65 -46.21 17.43
CA VAL A 28 -38.59 -47.22 17.62
C VAL A 28 -39.16 -48.60 17.29
N ASN A 29 -39.02 -48.98 16.02
CA ASN A 29 -39.42 -50.29 15.50
C ASN A 29 -38.60 -51.40 16.20
N SER A 30 -39.26 -52.24 16.98
CA SER A 30 -38.63 -53.22 17.89
C SER A 30 -37.82 -54.30 17.18
N ASP A 31 -38.07 -54.55 15.90
CA ASP A 31 -37.43 -55.60 15.11
C ASP A 31 -36.00 -55.28 14.65
N LEU A 32 -35.69 -54.01 14.34
CA LEU A 32 -34.35 -53.62 13.87
C LEU A 32 -33.33 -53.63 15.01
N LEU A 33 -33.78 -53.34 16.25
CA LEU A 33 -32.97 -53.40 17.46
C LEU A 33 -32.72 -54.84 17.93
N GLY A 34 -33.65 -55.77 17.65
CA GLY A 34 -33.48 -57.19 17.97
C GLY A 34 -32.27 -57.81 17.24
N ARG A 35 -32.07 -57.48 15.97
CA ARG A 35 -30.97 -58.02 15.14
C ARG A 35 -29.59 -57.47 15.49
N VAL A 36 -29.51 -56.30 16.11
CA VAL A 36 -28.23 -55.72 16.58
C VAL A 36 -27.77 -56.35 17.90
N ILE A 37 -28.67 -57.00 18.65
CA ILE A 37 -28.41 -57.50 20.00
C ILE A 37 -27.94 -58.95 20.03
N GLU A 38 -28.19 -59.76 18.98
CA GLU A 38 -27.71 -61.15 18.93
C GLU A 38 -26.17 -61.30 18.84
N GLY A 39 -25.44 -60.23 18.53
CA GLY A 39 -23.96 -60.27 18.43
C GLY A 39 -23.19 -59.82 19.67
N ALA A 40 -23.82 -59.19 20.66
CA ALA A 40 -23.10 -58.52 21.75
C ALA A 40 -23.34 -59.20 23.10
N LYS A 41 -22.58 -60.26 23.38
CA LYS A 41 -22.30 -60.71 24.76
C LYS A 41 -21.51 -59.62 25.48
N GLY A 42 -22.21 -58.65 26.06
CA GLY A 42 -21.61 -57.58 26.87
C GLY A 42 -22.66 -56.58 27.29
N ALA A 43 -22.89 -56.48 28.59
CA ALA A 43 -23.98 -55.75 29.23
C ALA A 43 -24.04 -54.25 28.90
N ILE A 44 -24.80 -53.88 27.87
CA ILE A 44 -25.41 -52.54 27.75
C ILE A 44 -26.91 -52.77 27.72
N THR A 45 -27.60 -52.46 28.81
CA THR A 45 -29.06 -52.57 28.86
C THR A 45 -29.67 -51.66 27.79
N LEU A 46 -30.73 -52.10 27.12
CA LEU A 46 -31.44 -51.33 26.08
C LEU A 46 -31.83 -49.91 26.57
N SER A 47 -32.01 -49.74 27.88
CA SER A 47 -32.28 -48.47 28.55
C SER A 47 -31.07 -47.52 28.57
N LEU A 48 -29.83 -48.03 28.71
CA LEU A 48 -28.59 -47.26 28.63
C LEU A 48 -28.35 -46.74 27.20
N LEU A 49 -28.58 -47.58 26.18
CA LEU A 49 -28.45 -47.18 24.77
C LEU A 49 -29.50 -46.11 24.39
N LYS A 50 -30.76 -46.28 24.81
CA LYS A 50 -31.83 -45.28 24.61
C LYS A 50 -31.52 -43.96 25.31
N ARG A 51 -30.97 -43.99 26.53
CA ARG A 51 -30.54 -42.79 27.26
C ARG A 51 -29.39 -42.10 26.53
N LEU A 52 -28.39 -42.85 26.06
CA LEU A 52 -27.26 -42.31 25.31
C LEU A 52 -27.71 -41.63 24.01
N LEU A 53 -28.58 -42.27 23.24
CA LEU A 53 -29.16 -41.71 22.01
C LEU A 53 -30.03 -40.48 22.28
N LEU A 54 -30.77 -40.46 23.39
CA LEU A 54 -31.55 -39.29 23.79
C LEU A 54 -30.63 -38.14 24.21
N TYR A 55 -29.56 -38.41 24.95
CA TYR A 55 -28.60 -37.38 25.36
C TYR A 55 -27.83 -36.82 24.15
N THR A 56 -27.44 -37.64 23.19
CA THR A 56 -26.81 -37.16 21.94
C THR A 56 -27.82 -36.36 21.11
N ALA A 57 -29.06 -36.81 20.95
CA ALA A 57 -30.10 -36.06 20.24
C ALA A 57 -30.40 -34.71 20.90
N CYS A 58 -30.53 -34.67 22.23
CA CYS A 58 -30.71 -33.43 22.99
C CYS A 58 -29.50 -32.50 22.87
N PHE A 59 -28.28 -33.05 22.86
CA PHE A 59 -27.05 -32.30 22.65
C PHE A 59 -27.02 -31.65 21.26
N PHE A 60 -27.33 -32.41 20.19
CA PHE A 60 -27.40 -31.87 18.83
C PHE A 60 -28.55 -30.86 18.66
N ALA A 61 -29.72 -31.11 19.28
CA ALA A 61 -30.83 -30.18 19.24
C ALA A 61 -30.51 -28.86 19.98
N LEU A 62 -29.83 -28.94 21.12
CA LEU A 62 -29.34 -27.76 21.84
C LEU A 62 -28.27 -27.02 21.02
N TYR A 63 -27.33 -27.75 20.41
CA TYR A 63 -26.30 -27.18 19.56
C TYR A 63 -26.90 -26.48 18.33
N ALA A 64 -27.89 -27.09 17.69
CA ALA A 64 -28.63 -26.50 16.57
C ALA A 64 -29.43 -25.28 17.02
N ALA A 65 -30.11 -25.32 18.18
CA ALA A 65 -30.84 -24.18 18.72
C ALA A 65 -29.91 -23.01 19.07
N VAL A 66 -28.72 -23.29 19.62
CA VAL A 66 -27.68 -22.29 19.87
C VAL A 66 -27.14 -21.73 18.55
N GLY A 67 -26.92 -22.57 17.53
CA GLY A 67 -26.50 -22.15 16.20
C GLY A 67 -27.52 -21.24 15.50
N VAL A 68 -28.81 -21.61 15.55
CA VAL A 68 -29.91 -20.80 15.01
C VAL A 68 -30.08 -19.50 15.80
N GLY A 69 -30.03 -19.56 17.13
CA GLY A 69 -30.08 -18.36 17.97
C GLY A 69 -28.92 -17.40 17.70
N ALA A 70 -27.70 -17.93 17.56
CA ALA A 70 -26.53 -17.16 17.18
C ALA A 70 -26.69 -16.54 15.77
N TYR A 71 -27.15 -17.31 14.79
CA TYR A 71 -27.42 -16.79 13.45
C TYR A 71 -28.44 -15.64 13.50
N LEU A 72 -29.59 -15.82 14.14
CA LEU A 72 -30.63 -14.78 14.23
C LEU A 72 -30.17 -13.52 14.97
N ILE A 73 -29.27 -13.64 15.96
CA ILE A 73 -28.72 -12.50 16.70
C ILE A 73 -27.66 -11.74 15.89
N PHE A 74 -26.87 -12.46 15.09
CA PHE A 74 -25.72 -11.89 14.37
C PHE A 74 -26.00 -11.60 12.89
N ASN A 75 -27.13 -12.05 12.34
CA ASN A 75 -27.47 -11.95 10.92
C ASN A 75 -27.40 -10.51 10.38
N ASP A 76 -27.91 -9.53 11.14
CA ASP A 76 -27.95 -8.12 10.72
C ASP A 76 -26.55 -7.48 10.60
N ASN A 77 -25.50 -8.13 11.12
CA ASN A 77 -24.11 -7.67 11.08
C ASN A 77 -23.16 -8.68 10.41
N LEU A 78 -23.70 -9.66 9.67
CA LEU A 78 -22.89 -10.50 8.79
C LEU A 78 -22.57 -9.72 7.51
N PRO A 79 -21.36 -9.87 6.94
CA PRO A 79 -21.03 -9.25 5.68
C PRO A 79 -21.93 -9.87 4.62
N ASP A 80 -22.41 -9.06 3.69
CA ASP A 80 -23.14 -9.57 2.53
C ASP A 80 -22.13 -10.32 1.64
N ILE A 81 -22.19 -11.66 1.69
CA ILE A 81 -21.25 -12.52 0.96
C ILE A 81 -21.63 -12.58 -0.52
N ASP A 82 -22.89 -12.34 -0.86
CA ASP A 82 -23.34 -12.25 -2.25
C ASP A 82 -22.85 -10.92 -2.88
N ALA A 83 -22.83 -9.83 -2.11
CA ALA A 83 -22.17 -8.58 -2.51
C ALA A 83 -20.64 -8.66 -2.47
N TRP A 84 -20.07 -9.46 -1.55
CA TRP A 84 -18.66 -9.89 -1.58
C TRP A 84 -18.42 -10.94 -2.67
N SER A 85 -18.87 -10.63 -3.89
CA SER A 85 -18.25 -11.20 -5.06
C SER A 85 -16.76 -10.87 -4.98
N PHE A 86 -15.88 -11.88 -5.06
CA PHE A 86 -14.45 -11.70 -5.31
C PHE A 86 -14.32 -11.08 -6.72
N ARG A 87 -14.70 -9.81 -6.85
CA ARG A 87 -14.43 -8.99 -8.02
C ARG A 87 -12.97 -8.62 -7.87
N PRO A 88 -12.10 -9.05 -8.79
CA PRO A 88 -10.75 -8.53 -8.84
C PRO A 88 -10.85 -7.00 -8.80
N LYS A 89 -10.24 -6.36 -7.79
CA LYS A 89 -10.05 -4.90 -7.81
C LYS A 89 -9.37 -4.60 -9.14
N ARG A 90 -10.01 -3.79 -9.98
CA ARG A 90 -9.52 -3.54 -11.33
C ARG A 90 -8.31 -2.61 -11.23
N VAL A 91 -7.25 -2.97 -11.94
CA VAL A 91 -6.02 -2.19 -11.99
C VAL A 91 -6.30 -0.88 -12.71
N THR A 92 -5.86 0.24 -12.14
CA THR A 92 -5.91 1.52 -12.84
C THR A 92 -4.72 1.60 -13.78
N ASN A 93 -4.97 1.70 -15.09
CA ASN A 93 -3.92 1.76 -16.09
C ASN A 93 -3.64 3.21 -16.49
N VAL A 94 -2.36 3.60 -16.51
CA VAL A 94 -1.93 4.96 -16.87
C VAL A 94 -1.22 4.95 -18.21
N TYR A 95 -1.64 5.83 -19.11
CA TYR A 95 -1.12 5.97 -20.46
C TYR A 95 -0.60 7.38 -20.72
N SER A 96 0.41 7.50 -21.58
CA SER A 96 0.87 8.76 -22.15
C SER A 96 -0.15 9.33 -23.15
N ALA A 97 0.04 10.57 -23.57
CA ALA A 97 -0.80 11.25 -24.57
C ALA A 97 -0.75 10.52 -25.93
N ASP A 98 0.37 9.88 -26.25
CA ASP A 98 0.59 9.06 -27.44
C ASP A 98 0.18 7.58 -27.27
N GLY A 99 -0.49 7.23 -26.17
CA GLY A 99 -1.09 5.90 -25.93
C GLY A 99 -0.11 4.84 -25.42
N HIS A 100 1.12 5.22 -25.06
CA HIS A 100 2.08 4.31 -24.45
C HIS A 100 1.68 4.02 -23.00
N HIS A 101 1.73 2.76 -22.58
CA HIS A 101 1.49 2.38 -21.19
C HIS A 101 2.66 2.86 -20.31
N LEU A 102 2.36 3.62 -19.25
CA LEU A 102 3.35 4.18 -18.35
C LEU A 102 3.49 3.34 -17.09
N GLN A 103 2.37 3.14 -16.37
CA GLN A 103 2.35 2.38 -15.12
C GLN A 103 0.92 2.00 -14.74
N ASP A 104 0.83 0.99 -13.89
CA ASP A 104 -0.39 0.57 -13.25
C ASP A 104 -0.46 1.04 -11.79
N PHE A 105 -1.59 1.62 -11.39
CA PHE A 105 -1.89 1.95 -10.01
C PHE A 105 -2.76 0.87 -9.38
N LEU A 106 -2.18 0.24 -8.35
CA LEU A 106 -2.76 -0.84 -7.58
C LEU A 106 -2.49 -0.57 -6.10
N GLU A 107 -3.47 -0.92 -5.26
CA GLU A 107 -3.32 -0.83 -3.80
C GLU A 107 -2.23 -1.80 -3.33
N GLU A 108 -2.17 -2.96 -3.97
CA GLU A 108 -1.30 -4.08 -3.64
C GLU A 108 -0.96 -4.83 -4.94
N ASN A 109 0.30 -5.24 -5.11
CA ASN A 109 0.79 -5.94 -6.30
C ASN A 109 0.31 -7.41 -6.33
N ARG A 110 -1.01 -7.59 -6.41
CA ARG A 110 -1.68 -8.89 -6.45
C ARG A 110 -1.80 -9.33 -7.90
N GLU A 111 -0.70 -9.83 -8.46
CA GLU A 111 -0.81 -10.83 -9.50
C GLU A 111 -1.65 -11.97 -8.92
N ILE A 112 -2.79 -12.28 -9.56
CA ILE A 112 -3.72 -13.26 -9.02
C ILE A 112 -3.13 -14.64 -9.26
N LEU A 113 -2.92 -15.41 -8.19
CA LEU A 113 -2.55 -16.82 -8.27
C LEU A 113 -3.80 -17.64 -8.57
N THR A 114 -3.78 -18.51 -9.59
CA THR A 114 -4.82 -19.54 -9.76
C THR A 114 -4.48 -20.78 -8.94
N TYR A 115 -5.44 -21.70 -8.75
CA TYR A 115 -5.20 -22.90 -7.95
C TYR A 115 -4.13 -23.82 -8.56
N GLU A 116 -4.06 -23.86 -9.88
CA GLU A 116 -3.14 -24.66 -10.69
C GLU A 116 -1.71 -24.15 -10.56
N GLU A 117 -1.54 -22.84 -10.41
CA GLU A 117 -0.25 -22.19 -10.20
C GLU A 117 0.31 -22.38 -8.78
N VAL A 118 -0.49 -22.85 -7.82
CA VAL A 118 -0.02 -23.11 -6.44
C VAL A 118 0.83 -24.39 -6.41
N PRO A 119 2.12 -24.32 -6.05
CA PRO A 119 2.97 -25.50 -5.91
C PRO A 119 2.38 -26.50 -4.92
N GLU A 120 2.59 -27.79 -5.21
CA GLU A 120 2.22 -28.86 -4.28
C GLU A 120 2.90 -28.70 -2.92
N SER A 121 4.16 -28.23 -2.90
CA SER A 121 4.91 -27.91 -1.68
C SER A 121 4.21 -26.87 -0.81
N VAL A 122 3.67 -25.80 -1.40
CA VAL A 122 2.89 -24.77 -0.70
C VAL A 122 1.59 -25.35 -0.17
N ARG A 123 0.83 -26.08 -1.00
CA ARG A 123 -0.43 -26.71 -0.58
C ARG A 123 -0.21 -27.65 0.60
N ALA A 124 0.77 -28.53 0.49
CA ALA A 124 1.12 -29.49 1.52
C ALA A 124 1.58 -28.80 2.81
N ALA A 125 2.42 -27.76 2.72
CA ALA A 125 2.87 -26.98 3.87
C ALA A 125 1.70 -26.30 4.58
N LEU A 126 0.81 -25.65 3.84
CA LEU A 126 -0.35 -24.95 4.37
C LEU A 126 -1.31 -25.90 5.09
N LEU A 127 -1.64 -27.03 4.46
CA LEU A 127 -2.51 -28.05 5.05
C LEU A 127 -1.88 -28.67 6.30
N ALA A 128 -0.59 -29.01 6.24
CA ALA A 128 0.09 -29.63 7.37
C ALA A 128 0.17 -28.72 8.61
N ALA A 129 0.40 -27.42 8.39
CA ALA A 129 0.61 -26.44 9.46
C ALA A 129 -0.68 -25.78 9.97
N GLU A 130 -1.59 -25.42 9.07
CA GLU A 130 -2.80 -24.66 9.42
C GLU A 130 -4.04 -25.56 9.51
N ASP A 131 -4.30 -26.40 8.49
CA ASP A 131 -5.56 -27.16 8.39
C ASP A 131 -5.47 -28.55 7.74
N ARG A 132 -5.08 -29.56 8.54
CA ARG A 132 -4.82 -30.94 8.06
C ARG A 132 -6.04 -31.65 7.46
N ARG A 133 -7.23 -31.29 7.92
CA ARG A 133 -8.51 -31.86 7.46
C ARG A 133 -9.32 -30.87 6.64
N PHE A 134 -8.66 -29.89 6.02
CA PHE A 134 -9.32 -28.85 5.25
C PHE A 134 -10.36 -29.40 4.27
N PHE A 135 -10.05 -30.47 3.54
CA PHE A 135 -10.98 -31.09 2.58
C PHE A 135 -12.07 -31.97 3.21
N ALA A 136 -11.96 -32.29 4.51
CA ALA A 136 -12.86 -33.23 5.20
C ALA A 136 -13.86 -32.57 6.14
N HIS A 137 -13.74 -31.27 6.41
CA HIS A 137 -14.68 -30.51 7.24
C HIS A 137 -15.46 -29.47 6.43
N TRP A 138 -16.54 -28.94 7.01
CA TRP A 138 -17.38 -27.90 6.39
C TRP A 138 -17.35 -26.61 7.22
N GLY A 139 -16.37 -25.75 6.93
CA GLY A 139 -16.12 -24.46 7.58
C GLY A 139 -15.49 -24.56 8.97
N ILE A 140 -15.92 -25.53 9.79
CA ILE A 140 -15.48 -25.74 11.16
C ILE A 140 -15.04 -27.19 11.36
N ASP A 141 -13.83 -27.38 11.88
CA ASP A 141 -13.34 -28.69 12.29
C ASP A 141 -13.74 -29.00 13.74
N ILE A 142 -14.90 -29.65 13.91
CA ILE A 142 -15.48 -30.01 15.22
C ILE A 142 -14.54 -30.91 16.02
N TYR A 143 -13.77 -31.76 15.36
CA TYR A 143 -12.85 -32.68 16.01
C TYR A 143 -11.57 -32.00 16.53
N ARG A 144 -11.23 -30.77 16.08
CA ARG A 144 -10.12 -29.98 16.64
C ARG A 144 -10.50 -29.25 17.94
N ILE A 145 -11.79 -29.04 18.19
CA ILE A 145 -12.26 -28.22 19.31
C ILE A 145 -11.90 -28.84 20.68
N PRO A 146 -12.18 -30.13 20.97
CA PRO A 146 -11.90 -30.71 22.29
C PRO A 146 -10.40 -30.72 22.63
N GLY A 147 -9.55 -31.11 21.66
CA GLY A 147 -8.10 -31.16 21.85
C GLY A 147 -7.48 -29.78 22.09
N ALA A 148 -7.94 -28.76 21.37
CA ALA A 148 -7.49 -27.39 21.59
C ALA A 148 -7.95 -26.84 22.95
N LEU A 149 -9.18 -27.16 23.38
CA LEU A 149 -9.69 -26.74 24.69
C LEU A 149 -8.87 -27.33 25.85
N LEU A 150 -8.54 -28.62 25.77
CA LEU A 150 -7.70 -29.30 26.77
C LEU A 150 -6.28 -28.72 26.83
N ALA A 151 -5.67 -28.41 25.67
CA ALA A 151 -4.36 -27.77 25.61
C ALA A 151 -4.37 -26.35 26.22
N ASN A 152 -5.43 -25.59 25.96
CA ASN A 152 -5.57 -24.20 26.44
C ASN A 152 -5.79 -24.11 27.96
N LEU A 153 -6.51 -25.08 28.53
CA LEU A 153 -6.69 -25.20 29.98
C LEU A 153 -5.36 -25.47 30.70
N LYS A 154 -4.44 -26.21 30.07
CA LYS A 154 -3.09 -26.47 30.59
C LYS A 154 -2.22 -25.21 30.59
N ASP A 155 -2.33 -24.39 29.55
CA ASP A 155 -1.52 -23.16 29.36
C ASP A 155 -2.13 -21.90 30.04
N ARG A 156 -3.21 -22.05 30.82
CA ARG A 156 -3.98 -20.94 31.43
C ARG A 156 -4.38 -19.83 30.43
N ARG A 157 -4.58 -20.19 29.16
CA ARG A 157 -5.03 -19.26 28.11
C ARG A 157 -6.51 -19.51 27.81
N LEU A 158 -7.35 -18.48 27.95
CA LEU A 158 -8.80 -18.59 27.72
C LEU A 158 -9.19 -18.69 26.23
N VAL A 159 -8.31 -18.25 25.31
CA VAL A 159 -8.49 -18.38 23.86
C VAL A 159 -7.14 -18.73 23.22
N GLY A 160 -6.97 -19.96 22.75
CA GLY A 160 -5.70 -20.46 22.20
C GLY A 160 -5.57 -20.33 20.69
N GLN A 161 -4.32 -20.20 20.24
CA GLN A 161 -3.93 -20.34 18.83
C GLN A 161 -4.00 -21.83 18.44
N GLY A 162 -4.70 -22.18 17.36
CA GLY A 162 -4.65 -23.52 16.75
C GLY A 162 -5.98 -24.25 16.50
N ALA A 163 -7.11 -23.70 16.95
CA ALA A 163 -8.45 -24.27 16.72
C ALA A 163 -9.18 -23.75 15.46
N SER A 164 -8.64 -22.71 14.80
CA SER A 164 -9.30 -22.09 13.65
C SER A 164 -8.97 -22.80 12.33
N THR A 165 -9.97 -23.01 11.49
CA THR A 165 -9.82 -23.58 10.14
C THR A 165 -9.32 -22.53 9.15
N LEU A 166 -8.82 -22.95 7.99
CA LEU A 166 -8.37 -22.04 6.93
C LEU A 166 -9.48 -21.05 6.53
N THR A 167 -10.70 -21.55 6.35
CA THR A 167 -11.87 -20.74 5.98
C THR A 167 -12.25 -19.73 7.07
N GLN A 168 -12.09 -20.07 8.35
CA GLN A 168 -12.27 -19.09 9.43
C GLN A 168 -11.21 -17.99 9.41
N GLN A 169 -9.97 -18.32 9.02
CA GLN A 169 -8.91 -17.32 8.89
C GLN A 169 -9.18 -16.39 7.71
N LEU A 170 -9.70 -16.90 6.59
CA LEU A 170 -10.18 -16.11 5.45
C LEU A 170 -11.38 -15.23 5.85
N ALA A 171 -12.38 -15.78 6.54
CA ALA A 171 -13.51 -14.99 7.02
C ALA A 171 -13.05 -13.81 7.89
N ARG A 172 -12.08 -14.03 8.78
CA ARG A 172 -11.51 -13.00 9.64
C ARG A 172 -10.79 -11.89 8.86
N SER A 173 -10.07 -12.21 7.78
CA SER A 173 -9.44 -11.17 6.95
C SER A 173 -10.49 -10.32 6.22
N ILE A 174 -11.56 -10.95 5.71
CA ILE A 174 -12.68 -10.26 5.07
C ILE A 174 -13.37 -9.28 6.03
N PHE A 175 -13.64 -9.70 7.28
CA PHE A 175 -14.22 -8.80 8.31
C PHE A 175 -13.34 -7.60 8.64
N ALA A 176 -12.01 -7.75 8.59
CA ALA A 176 -11.08 -6.65 8.85
C ALA A 176 -11.12 -5.60 7.73
N GLU A 177 -11.42 -6.00 6.49
CA GLU A 177 -11.51 -5.12 5.32
C GLU A 177 -12.87 -4.38 5.23
N VAL A 178 -13.97 -5.01 5.69
CA VAL A 178 -15.33 -4.43 5.65
C VAL A 178 -15.61 -3.43 6.79
N GLY A 179 -14.80 -3.44 7.86
CA GLY A 179 -14.76 -2.37 8.86
C GLY A 179 -15.99 -2.26 9.77
N THR A 180 -15.88 -2.77 10.99
CA THR A 180 -16.35 -2.11 12.22
C THR A 180 -15.88 -2.94 13.42
N GLN A 181 -14.89 -2.44 14.17
CA GLN A 181 -15.01 -2.20 15.62
C GLN A 181 -13.66 -1.82 16.25
N ARG A 182 -13.64 -0.63 16.85
CA ARG A 182 -12.66 -0.18 17.84
C ARG A 182 -12.83 -1.03 19.11
N SER A 183 -11.74 -1.56 19.63
CA SER A 183 -11.67 -2.25 20.93
C SER A 183 -11.50 -1.24 22.07
N SER A 184 -12.33 -1.32 23.11
CA SER A 184 -12.19 -0.57 24.36
C SER A 184 -12.32 -1.53 25.56
N ALA A 185 -11.24 -1.61 26.35
CA ALA A 185 -11.03 -2.48 27.51
C ALA A 185 -12.19 -2.49 28.55
N SER A 186 -12.99 -3.55 28.63
CA SER A 186 -14.02 -3.82 29.66
C SER A 186 -14.58 -5.26 29.53
N PHE A 187 -15.35 -5.77 30.50
CA PHE A 187 -16.04 -7.08 30.50
C PHE A 187 -16.87 -7.35 29.22
N ALA A 188 -17.25 -6.27 28.50
CA ALA A 188 -17.84 -6.32 27.16
C ALA A 188 -16.91 -6.92 26.08
N ASP A 189 -15.58 -6.92 26.26
CA ASP A 189 -14.58 -7.40 25.30
C ASP A 189 -14.52 -8.92 25.17
N ALA A 190 -14.78 -9.64 26.26
CA ALA A 190 -14.88 -11.09 26.20
C ALA A 190 -16.08 -11.45 25.32
N ALA A 191 -17.25 -10.85 25.59
CA ALA A 191 -18.45 -11.01 24.78
C ALA A 191 -18.23 -10.58 23.31
N ALA A 192 -17.52 -9.46 23.06
CA ALA A 192 -17.18 -9.01 21.71
C ALA A 192 -16.21 -9.96 21.00
N THR A 193 -15.23 -10.53 21.71
CA THR A 193 -14.28 -11.52 21.18
C THR A 193 -14.98 -12.83 20.82
N TYR A 194 -15.90 -13.30 21.66
CA TYR A 194 -16.74 -14.47 21.37
C TYR A 194 -17.71 -14.20 20.22
N ALA A 195 -18.35 -13.03 20.20
CA ALA A 195 -19.22 -12.60 19.11
C ALA A 195 -18.48 -12.52 17.78
N ARG A 196 -17.25 -11.99 17.75
CA ARG A 196 -16.38 -12.03 16.56
C ARG A 196 -16.09 -13.47 16.14
N LYS A 197 -15.73 -14.34 17.08
CA LYS A 197 -15.42 -15.75 16.76
C LYS A 197 -16.63 -16.52 16.23
N ILE A 198 -17.84 -16.20 16.71
CA ILE A 198 -19.09 -16.75 16.18
C ILE A 198 -19.36 -16.22 14.77
N ARG A 199 -19.18 -14.92 14.53
CA ARG A 199 -19.30 -14.32 13.19
C ARG A 199 -18.33 -14.93 12.17
N GLU A 200 -17.07 -15.14 12.56
CA GLU A 200 -16.07 -15.85 11.74
C GLU A 200 -16.52 -17.27 11.38
N GLN A 201 -17.11 -18.00 12.33
CA GLN A 201 -17.60 -19.37 12.12
C GLN A 201 -18.80 -19.43 11.18
N ILE A 202 -19.79 -18.56 11.38
CA ILE A 202 -20.96 -18.48 10.50
C ILE A 202 -20.53 -18.11 9.08
N THR A 203 -19.66 -17.11 8.95
CA THR A 203 -19.13 -16.66 7.66
C THR A 203 -18.31 -17.74 6.98
N ALA A 204 -17.51 -18.52 7.73
CA ALA A 204 -16.79 -19.66 7.18
C ALA A 204 -17.76 -20.69 6.57
N ILE A 205 -18.85 -21.04 7.26
CA ILE A 205 -19.87 -21.96 6.74
C ILE A 205 -20.51 -21.40 5.45
N LEU A 206 -20.81 -20.11 5.43
CA LEU A 206 -21.40 -19.46 4.25
C LEU A 206 -20.43 -19.42 3.06
N ILE A 207 -19.15 -19.11 3.29
CA ILE A 207 -18.09 -19.17 2.27
C ILE A 207 -18.00 -20.58 1.67
N GLU A 208 -17.99 -21.63 2.50
CA GLU A 208 -17.92 -23.02 2.02
C GLU A 208 -19.19 -23.54 1.36
N ARG A 209 -20.30 -22.80 1.46
CA ARG A 209 -21.52 -23.10 0.71
C ARG A 209 -21.46 -22.53 -0.71
N LEU A 210 -20.71 -21.46 -0.91
CA LEU A 210 -20.63 -20.71 -2.16
C LEU A 210 -19.40 -21.06 -3.00
N TYR A 211 -18.29 -21.40 -2.35
CA TYR A 211 -17.00 -21.62 -2.99
C TYR A 211 -16.46 -23.03 -2.72
N THR A 212 -15.78 -23.60 -3.71
CA THR A 212 -15.07 -24.87 -3.59
C THR A 212 -13.84 -24.72 -2.68
N LYS A 213 -13.36 -25.85 -2.12
CA LYS A 213 -12.16 -25.86 -1.27
C LYS A 213 -10.92 -25.30 -1.99
N SER A 214 -10.79 -25.57 -3.29
CA SER A 214 -9.72 -25.05 -4.11
C SER A 214 -9.77 -23.52 -4.21
N GLU A 215 -10.95 -22.96 -4.53
CA GLU A 215 -11.15 -21.51 -4.59
C GLU A 215 -10.89 -20.85 -3.23
N ILE A 216 -11.34 -21.44 -2.13
CA ILE A 216 -11.11 -20.93 -0.77
C ILE A 216 -9.62 -20.86 -0.44
N MET A 217 -8.87 -21.92 -0.76
CA MET A 217 -7.43 -21.95 -0.52
C MET A 217 -6.71 -20.90 -1.35
N THR A 218 -7.08 -20.76 -2.62
CA THR A 218 -6.51 -19.75 -3.53
C THR A 218 -6.85 -18.33 -3.06
N MET A 219 -8.10 -18.06 -2.68
CA MET A 219 -8.51 -16.77 -2.11
C MET A 219 -7.73 -16.45 -0.83
N TYR A 220 -7.53 -17.43 0.05
CA TYR A 220 -6.71 -17.28 1.23
C TYR A 220 -5.25 -16.92 0.88
N LEU A 221 -4.64 -17.68 -0.02
CA LEU A 221 -3.24 -17.47 -0.44
C LEU A 221 -3.03 -16.15 -1.19
N ASN A 222 -4.06 -15.59 -1.82
CA ASN A 222 -4.02 -14.28 -2.48
C ASN A 222 -4.27 -13.10 -1.53
N THR A 223 -4.85 -13.34 -0.36
CA THR A 223 -5.29 -12.25 0.56
C THR A 223 -4.46 -12.17 1.84
N VAL A 224 -3.85 -13.27 2.28
CA VAL A 224 -3.18 -13.31 3.58
C VAL A 224 -1.89 -12.49 3.61
N TYR A 225 -1.66 -11.78 4.72
CA TYR A 225 -0.48 -10.94 4.91
C TYR A 225 0.75 -11.75 5.34
N PHE A 226 1.87 -11.57 4.63
CA PHE A 226 3.16 -12.23 4.88
C PHE A 226 4.25 -11.30 5.47
N GLY A 227 3.90 -10.05 5.81
CA GLY A 227 4.85 -9.09 6.40
C GLY A 227 5.47 -8.14 5.37
N HIS A 228 5.95 -6.98 5.83
CA HIS A 228 6.59 -5.92 5.01
C HIS A 228 5.79 -5.52 3.76
N GLY A 229 4.47 -5.40 3.88
CA GLY A 229 3.61 -5.03 2.76
C GLY A 229 3.33 -6.13 1.73
N ALA A 230 3.86 -7.36 1.91
CA ALA A 230 3.53 -8.49 1.05
C ALA A 230 2.17 -9.09 1.46
N TYR A 231 1.14 -8.83 0.67
CA TYR A 231 -0.18 -9.46 0.77
C TYR A 231 -0.33 -10.46 -0.36
N GLY A 232 -0.58 -11.72 0.02
CA GLY A 232 -0.61 -12.83 -0.90
C GLY A 232 0.76 -13.49 -1.12
N ILE A 233 0.73 -14.76 -1.51
CA ILE A 233 1.94 -15.60 -1.58
C ILE A 233 2.84 -15.23 -2.77
N LYS A 234 2.29 -14.73 -3.89
CA LYS A 234 3.09 -14.19 -5.02
C LYS A 234 3.98 -13.04 -4.56
N SER A 235 3.40 -12.04 -3.91
CA SER A 235 4.15 -10.91 -3.36
C SER A 235 5.17 -11.36 -2.30
N ALA A 236 4.86 -12.38 -1.50
CA ALA A 236 5.78 -12.92 -0.51
C ALA A 236 6.97 -13.67 -1.14
N ALA A 237 6.71 -14.48 -2.17
CA ALA A 237 7.75 -15.20 -2.92
C ALA A 237 8.72 -14.21 -3.57
N ARG A 238 8.20 -13.15 -4.20
CA ARG A 238 9.01 -12.05 -4.73
C ARG A 238 9.81 -11.33 -3.64
N LEU A 239 9.15 -10.92 -2.56
CA LEU A 239 9.79 -10.16 -1.47
C LEU A 239 10.95 -10.92 -0.80
N TYR A 240 10.77 -12.21 -0.50
CA TYR A 240 11.70 -12.97 0.34
C TYR A 240 12.75 -13.75 -0.47
N PHE A 241 12.43 -14.17 -1.69
CA PHE A 241 13.26 -15.08 -2.47
C PHE A 241 13.54 -14.62 -3.90
N ASP A 242 12.87 -13.58 -4.37
CA ASP A 242 12.94 -13.11 -5.75
C ASP A 242 12.59 -14.20 -6.78
N ARG A 243 11.49 -14.91 -6.52
CA ARG A 243 11.06 -16.08 -7.31
C ARG A 243 9.59 -16.05 -7.57
N GLU A 244 9.20 -16.61 -8.71
CA GLU A 244 7.81 -16.95 -8.96
C GLU A 244 7.32 -18.04 -8.01
N VAL A 245 6.01 -18.09 -7.80
CA VAL A 245 5.41 -19.01 -6.83
C VAL A 245 5.61 -20.46 -7.24
N ASP A 246 5.49 -20.79 -8.52
CA ASP A 246 5.73 -22.12 -9.09
C ASP A 246 7.20 -22.62 -8.93
N GLN A 247 8.13 -21.69 -8.71
CA GLN A 247 9.56 -21.97 -8.51
C GLN A 247 9.97 -22.10 -7.03
N LEU A 248 9.02 -21.99 -6.10
CA LEU A 248 9.32 -22.10 -4.67
C LEU A 248 9.78 -23.51 -4.29
N ALA A 249 10.96 -23.59 -3.69
CA ALA A 249 11.44 -24.82 -3.10
C ALA A 249 10.59 -25.22 -1.88
N LEU A 250 10.71 -26.47 -1.45
CA LEU A 250 9.97 -27.02 -0.32
C LEU A 250 10.24 -26.26 0.99
N GLU A 251 11.51 -25.94 1.28
CA GLU A 251 11.90 -25.17 2.47
C GLU A 251 11.47 -23.70 2.41
N GLU A 252 11.37 -23.13 1.21
CA GLU A 252 10.89 -21.76 0.97
C GLU A 252 9.37 -21.69 1.22
N SER A 253 8.64 -22.68 0.71
CA SER A 253 7.20 -22.88 0.94
C SER A 253 6.92 -23.06 2.44
N ALA A 254 7.68 -23.92 3.12
CA ALA A 254 7.57 -24.12 4.56
C ALA A 254 7.93 -22.86 5.36
N LEU A 255 8.86 -22.03 4.88
CA LEU A 255 9.16 -20.74 5.48
C LEU A 255 7.97 -19.79 5.37
N LEU A 256 7.44 -19.56 4.16
CA LEU A 256 6.34 -18.62 3.91
C LEU A 256 5.10 -19.00 4.72
N VAL A 257 4.69 -20.27 4.68
CA VAL A 257 3.57 -20.76 5.51
C VAL A 257 3.87 -20.60 7.00
N GLY A 258 5.13 -20.80 7.40
CA GLY A 258 5.57 -20.56 8.76
C GLY A 258 5.32 -19.13 9.25
N LEU A 259 5.36 -18.13 8.36
CA LEU A 259 5.16 -16.72 8.72
C LEU A 259 3.71 -16.39 9.11
N LEU A 260 2.73 -17.08 8.53
CA LEU A 260 1.30 -16.75 8.60
C LEU A 260 0.76 -16.42 10.00
N PRO A 261 1.09 -17.16 11.08
CA PRO A 261 0.52 -16.87 12.39
C PRO A 261 0.94 -15.51 12.95
N ARG A 262 2.18 -15.06 12.66
CA ARG A 262 2.76 -13.79 13.13
C ARG A 262 3.82 -13.28 12.16
N PRO A 263 3.41 -12.70 11.01
CA PRO A 263 4.33 -12.41 9.90
C PRO A 263 5.49 -11.49 10.29
N ASN A 264 5.20 -10.40 11.01
CA ASN A 264 6.23 -9.45 11.45
C ASN A 264 7.17 -10.02 12.54
N SER A 265 6.72 -11.01 13.33
CA SER A 265 7.53 -11.60 14.41
C SER A 265 8.46 -12.71 13.92
N PHE A 266 8.12 -13.35 12.80
CA PHE A 266 8.84 -14.49 12.22
C PHE A 266 9.58 -14.14 10.93
N THR A 267 9.57 -12.88 10.51
CA THR A 267 10.22 -12.45 9.27
C THR A 267 11.72 -12.77 9.25
N PRO A 268 12.24 -13.43 8.20
CA PRO A 268 13.67 -13.73 8.09
C PRO A 268 14.52 -12.47 7.90
N LEU A 269 13.93 -11.34 7.50
CA LEU A 269 14.62 -10.06 7.30
C LEU A 269 15.09 -9.40 8.59
N ARG A 270 14.47 -9.74 9.73
CA ARG A 270 14.84 -9.19 11.05
C ARG A 270 15.10 -10.26 12.11
N HIS A 271 14.49 -11.44 11.96
CA HIS A 271 14.44 -12.47 13.01
C HIS A 271 14.74 -13.86 12.44
N LEU A 272 15.94 -14.03 11.88
CA LEU A 272 16.37 -15.25 11.19
C LEU A 272 16.19 -16.53 12.02
N ASP A 273 16.55 -16.51 13.30
CA ASP A 273 16.44 -17.69 14.17
C ASP A 273 14.98 -18.11 14.42
N ARG A 274 14.10 -17.12 14.61
CA ARG A 274 12.66 -17.37 14.77
C ARG A 274 12.06 -17.89 13.48
N ALA A 275 12.44 -17.31 12.35
CA ALA A 275 12.04 -17.75 11.01
C ALA A 275 12.46 -19.21 10.76
N ARG A 276 13.71 -19.58 11.11
CA ARG A 276 14.24 -20.94 10.97
C ARG A 276 13.50 -21.94 11.85
N THR A 277 13.27 -21.58 13.12
CA THR A 277 12.51 -22.41 14.06
C THR A 277 11.11 -22.69 13.53
N ARG A 278 10.46 -21.65 12.98
CA ARG A 278 9.10 -21.76 12.48
C ARG A 278 9.00 -22.55 11.18
N ARG A 279 9.93 -22.36 10.24
CA ARG A 279 10.07 -23.20 9.04
C ARG A 279 10.26 -24.68 9.40
N ASN A 280 11.13 -24.97 10.37
CA ASN A 280 11.40 -26.34 10.81
C ASN A 280 10.19 -27.01 11.49
N LEU A 281 9.35 -26.22 12.16
CA LEU A 281 8.08 -26.71 12.71
C LEU A 281 7.08 -27.08 11.60
N VAL A 282 7.01 -26.29 10.53
CA VAL A 282 6.18 -26.62 9.35
C VAL A 282 6.69 -27.89 8.68
N LEU A 283 8.01 -28.01 8.44
CA LEU A 283 8.61 -29.24 7.89
C LEU A 283 8.33 -30.47 8.76
N ALA A 284 8.39 -30.35 10.09
CA ALA A 284 8.02 -31.44 10.99
C ALA A 284 6.54 -31.81 10.84
N SER A 285 5.65 -30.81 10.76
CA SER A 285 4.22 -31.05 10.55
C SER A 285 3.92 -31.71 9.20
N MET A 286 4.69 -31.38 8.16
CA MET A 286 4.59 -32.01 6.84
C MET A 286 5.01 -33.48 6.90
N ALA A 287 6.09 -33.81 7.62
CA ALA A 287 6.53 -35.19 7.81
C ALA A 287 5.51 -36.01 8.60
N ASP A 288 4.95 -35.45 9.69
CA ASP A 288 3.91 -36.10 10.51
C ASP A 288 2.64 -36.40 9.70
N ASN A 289 2.36 -35.58 8.68
CA ASN A 289 1.21 -35.75 7.78
C ASN A 289 1.53 -36.58 6.53
N GLY A 290 2.76 -37.13 6.42
CA GLY A 290 3.19 -37.94 5.29
C GLY A 290 3.43 -37.18 3.98
N ALA A 291 3.48 -35.84 4.02
CA ALA A 291 3.74 -35.02 2.83
C ALA A 291 5.22 -35.02 2.41
N ILE A 292 6.12 -35.30 3.35
CA ILE A 292 7.56 -35.46 3.11
C ILE A 292 8.08 -36.61 3.99
N THR A 293 9.21 -37.20 3.62
CA THR A 293 9.84 -38.23 4.45
C THR A 293 10.57 -37.62 5.66
N PRO A 294 10.75 -38.37 6.77
CA PRO A 294 11.59 -37.92 7.88
C PRO A 294 13.02 -37.58 7.46
N ALA A 295 13.57 -38.30 6.48
CA ALA A 295 14.91 -38.04 5.93
C ALA A 295 14.99 -36.69 5.20
N GLU A 296 13.98 -36.34 4.39
CA GLU A 296 13.89 -35.02 3.74
C GLU A 296 13.69 -33.89 4.75
N ARG A 297 12.86 -34.10 5.78
CA ARG A 297 12.71 -33.15 6.88
C ARG A 297 14.05 -32.86 7.53
N ASP A 298 14.83 -33.90 7.83
CA ASP A 298 16.10 -33.77 8.56
C ASP A 298 17.19 -33.13 7.70
N SER A 299 17.22 -33.40 6.39
CA SER A 299 18.14 -32.73 5.46
C SER A 299 17.85 -31.23 5.34
N LEU A 300 16.58 -30.84 5.33
CA LEU A 300 16.16 -29.44 5.20
C LEU A 300 16.23 -28.64 6.51
N ARG A 301 16.15 -29.31 7.67
CA ARG A 301 16.20 -28.70 9.00
C ARG A 301 17.41 -27.78 9.19
N ASN A 302 18.57 -28.21 8.67
CA ASN A 302 19.83 -27.50 8.81
C ASN A 302 20.16 -26.56 7.66
N LYS A 303 19.42 -26.59 6.54
CA LYS A 303 19.64 -25.70 5.41
C LYS A 303 19.49 -24.22 5.84
N PRO A 304 20.45 -23.32 5.55
CA PRO A 304 20.33 -21.92 5.91
C PRO A 304 19.16 -21.25 5.17
N ILE A 305 18.55 -20.22 5.77
CA ILE A 305 17.59 -19.37 5.05
C ILE A 305 18.40 -18.40 4.21
N ALA A 306 18.43 -18.60 2.90
CA ALA A 306 18.94 -17.60 1.98
C ALA A 306 17.78 -16.73 1.51
N THR A 307 17.57 -15.58 2.14
CA THR A 307 16.68 -14.56 1.55
C THR A 307 17.45 -13.85 0.46
N ARG A 308 16.98 -13.96 -0.78
CA ARG A 308 17.39 -13.02 -1.83
C ARG A 308 16.37 -11.90 -1.77
N ARG A 309 16.76 -10.74 -1.25
CA ARG A 309 16.04 -9.53 -1.65
C ARG A 309 16.24 -9.47 -3.16
N GLY A 310 15.15 -9.56 -3.91
CA GLY A 310 15.22 -9.21 -5.31
C GLY A 310 15.82 -7.83 -5.39
N SER A 311 16.96 -7.72 -6.06
CA SER A 311 17.32 -6.52 -6.78
C SER A 311 16.49 -6.49 -8.06
N HIS A 312 15.18 -6.75 -7.96
CA HIS A 312 14.28 -6.04 -8.84
C HIS A 312 14.48 -4.59 -8.44
N GLU A 313 15.40 -3.92 -9.15
CA GLU A 313 15.14 -2.57 -9.60
C GLU A 313 13.63 -2.55 -9.83
N GLU A 314 12.87 -1.88 -8.95
CA GLU A 314 11.52 -1.43 -9.29
C GLU A 314 11.73 -0.87 -10.69
N THR A 315 11.34 -1.61 -11.73
CA THR A 315 11.64 -1.22 -13.10
C THR A 315 10.64 -0.12 -13.34
N TYR A 316 10.98 1.06 -12.83
CA TYR A 316 10.11 2.19 -12.92
C TYR A 316 9.98 2.44 -14.41
N GLY A 317 8.73 2.43 -14.87
CA GLY A 317 8.43 2.71 -16.26
C GLY A 317 8.93 4.11 -16.65
N ILE A 318 8.66 4.50 -17.89
CA ILE A 318 9.01 5.82 -18.39
C ILE A 318 8.43 6.92 -17.48
N ALA A 319 9.19 7.99 -17.24
CA ALA A 319 8.76 9.16 -16.48
C ALA A 319 8.34 8.92 -15.01
N PRO A 320 9.14 8.25 -14.17
CA PRO A 320 8.70 7.86 -12.82
C PRO A 320 8.29 9.04 -11.92
N TYR A 321 8.97 10.17 -12.03
CA TYR A 321 8.61 11.40 -11.31
C TYR A 321 7.27 11.99 -11.77
N PHE A 322 6.96 11.90 -13.07
CA PHE A 322 5.70 12.36 -13.63
C PHE A 322 4.56 11.42 -13.23
N VAL A 323 4.77 10.11 -13.35
CA VAL A 323 3.77 9.12 -12.98
C VAL A 323 3.41 9.20 -11.50
N GLU A 324 4.41 9.38 -10.62
CA GLU A 324 4.17 9.63 -9.20
C GLU A 324 3.42 10.95 -8.96
N HIS A 325 3.68 11.99 -9.76
CA HIS A 325 2.92 13.25 -9.70
C HIS A 325 1.44 13.05 -10.07
N VAL A 326 1.16 12.29 -11.14
CA VAL A 326 -0.20 11.90 -11.56
C VAL A 326 -0.88 11.07 -10.47
N ARG A 327 -0.18 10.09 -9.89
CA ARG A 327 -0.69 9.25 -8.80
C ARG A 327 -1.13 10.10 -7.60
N GLN A 328 -0.31 11.07 -7.20
CA GLN A 328 -0.63 11.99 -6.10
C GLN A 328 -1.82 12.88 -6.43
N GLN A 329 -1.94 13.36 -7.67
CA GLN A 329 -3.09 14.13 -8.12
C GLN A 329 -4.38 13.31 -8.04
N MET A 330 -4.36 12.10 -8.61
CA MET A 330 -5.50 11.19 -8.54
C MET A 330 -5.86 10.84 -7.11
N GLN A 331 -4.88 10.59 -6.24
CA GLN A 331 -5.16 10.28 -4.85
C GLN A 331 -5.81 11.46 -4.10
N ARG A 332 -5.46 12.71 -4.43
CA ARG A 332 -6.12 13.89 -3.85
C ARG A 332 -7.58 14.01 -4.28
N GLU A 333 -7.88 13.62 -5.51
CA GLU A 333 -9.21 13.79 -6.11
C GLU A 333 -10.14 12.59 -5.86
N PHE A 334 -9.63 11.37 -6.03
CA PHE A 334 -10.38 10.12 -6.00
C PHE A 334 -10.06 9.23 -4.79
N GLY A 335 -9.07 9.59 -3.97
CA GLY A 335 -8.69 8.81 -2.79
C GLY A 335 -8.29 7.37 -3.14
N MET A 336 -8.86 6.39 -2.42
CA MET A 336 -8.59 4.96 -2.64
C MET A 336 -9.19 4.42 -3.94
N ALA A 337 -10.14 5.13 -4.56
CA ALA A 337 -10.70 4.70 -5.85
C ALA A 337 -9.64 4.63 -6.94
N THR A 338 -8.60 5.48 -6.85
CA THR A 338 -7.37 5.45 -7.69
C THR A 338 -6.81 4.04 -7.86
N TYR A 339 -6.97 3.18 -6.86
CA TYR A 339 -6.37 1.86 -6.80
C TYR A 339 -7.35 0.69 -6.93
N ARG A 340 -8.66 0.97 -6.92
CA ARG A 340 -9.70 -0.07 -6.74
C ARG A 340 -10.73 -0.11 -7.88
N GLU A 341 -11.01 1.03 -8.50
CA GLU A 341 -12.08 1.18 -9.50
C GLU A 341 -11.62 0.87 -10.93
N GLY A 342 -10.30 0.76 -11.17
CA GLY A 342 -9.74 0.41 -12.47
C GLY A 342 -9.91 1.49 -13.53
N PHE A 343 -9.46 2.70 -13.23
CA PHE A 343 -9.51 3.80 -14.19
C PHE A 343 -8.57 3.55 -15.37
N VAL A 344 -8.95 4.09 -16.53
CA VAL A 344 -8.03 4.25 -17.67
C VAL A 344 -7.66 5.73 -17.71
N VAL A 345 -6.40 6.02 -17.38
CA VAL A 345 -5.90 7.38 -17.17
C VAL A 345 -5.06 7.78 -18.36
N HIS A 346 -5.54 8.73 -19.16
CA HIS A 346 -4.76 9.34 -20.23
C HIS A 346 -4.13 10.63 -19.71
N THR A 347 -2.80 10.70 -19.80
CA THR A 347 -2.01 11.83 -19.31
C THR A 347 -1.58 12.76 -20.45
N THR A 348 -0.92 13.85 -20.10
CA THR A 348 -0.41 14.86 -21.04
C THR A 348 1.03 14.59 -21.51
N LEU A 349 1.71 13.61 -20.90
CA LEU A 349 3.09 13.26 -21.22
C LEU A 349 3.20 12.76 -22.67
N ASP A 350 4.16 13.26 -23.43
CA ASP A 350 4.56 12.64 -24.70
C ASP A 350 5.73 11.68 -24.41
N SER A 351 5.50 10.38 -24.57
CA SER A 351 6.49 9.36 -24.19
C SER A 351 7.80 9.49 -24.98
N ARG A 352 7.73 9.98 -26.23
CA ARG A 352 8.90 10.18 -27.09
C ARG A 352 9.73 11.37 -26.60
N LEU A 353 9.07 12.48 -26.25
CA LEU A 353 9.75 13.65 -25.69
C LEU A 353 10.38 13.35 -24.33
N GLN A 354 9.69 12.59 -23.48
CA GLN A 354 10.24 12.15 -22.21
C GLN A 354 11.53 11.34 -22.40
N GLN A 355 11.52 10.33 -23.27
CA GLN A 355 12.71 9.49 -23.51
C GLN A 355 13.90 10.30 -24.03
N ILE A 356 13.65 11.28 -24.92
CA ILE A 356 14.69 12.20 -25.39
C ILE A 356 15.23 13.02 -24.20
N ALA A 357 14.34 13.56 -23.36
CA ALA A 357 14.71 14.34 -22.19
C ALA A 357 15.56 13.50 -21.21
N GLU A 358 15.13 12.30 -20.84
CA GLU A 358 15.84 11.40 -19.92
C GLU A 358 17.24 11.04 -20.45
N LYS A 359 17.32 10.64 -21.72
CA LYS A 359 18.60 10.29 -22.37
C LYS A 359 19.63 11.44 -22.30
N HIS A 360 19.20 12.66 -22.64
CA HIS A 360 20.08 13.82 -22.60
C HIS A 360 20.36 14.29 -21.17
N PHE A 361 19.37 14.22 -20.28
CA PHE A 361 19.52 14.55 -18.88
C PHE A 361 20.59 13.68 -18.21
N ASP A 362 20.53 12.36 -18.38
CA ASP A 362 21.50 11.41 -17.81
C ASP A 362 22.92 11.66 -18.34
N THR A 363 23.02 11.95 -19.63
CA THR A 363 24.30 12.28 -20.26
C THR A 363 24.90 13.57 -19.67
N GLU A 364 24.10 14.63 -19.52
CA GLU A 364 24.59 15.93 -19.06
C GLU A 364 24.84 15.95 -17.55
N ILE A 365 23.98 15.33 -16.74
CA ILE A 365 24.17 15.28 -15.29
C ILE A 365 25.41 14.47 -14.91
N SER A 366 25.72 13.40 -15.66
CA SER A 366 26.95 12.62 -15.48
C SER A 366 28.20 13.48 -15.71
N LYS A 367 28.22 14.31 -16.77
CA LYS A 367 29.34 15.25 -17.03
C LYS A 367 29.50 16.28 -15.91
N VAL A 368 28.40 16.74 -15.32
CA VAL A 368 28.45 17.67 -14.17
C VAL A 368 28.97 16.94 -12.93
N GLN A 369 28.52 15.71 -12.68
CA GLN A 369 29.01 14.88 -11.59
C GLN A 369 30.52 14.67 -11.69
N GLU A 370 31.03 14.32 -12.87
CA GLU A 370 32.48 14.14 -13.09
C GLU A 370 33.29 15.39 -12.75
N LYS A 371 32.78 16.58 -13.08
CA LYS A 371 33.43 17.86 -12.72
C LYS A 371 33.46 18.07 -11.21
N VAL A 372 32.35 17.77 -10.52
CA VAL A 372 32.26 17.85 -9.06
C VAL A 372 33.22 16.86 -8.42
N ASP A 373 33.25 15.62 -8.88
CA ASP A 373 34.14 14.57 -8.36
C ASP A 373 35.61 14.93 -8.55
N LYS A 374 35.96 15.48 -9.71
CA LYS A 374 37.32 15.95 -10.00
C LYS A 374 37.72 17.10 -9.07
N HIS A 375 36.81 18.05 -8.84
CA HIS A 375 37.06 19.17 -7.93
C HIS A 375 37.22 18.68 -6.48
N LEU A 376 36.33 17.82 -6.00
CA LEU A 376 36.37 17.25 -4.65
C LEU A 376 37.64 16.43 -4.41
N LYS A 377 38.11 15.69 -5.42
CA LYS A 377 39.41 15.01 -5.38
C LYS A 377 40.57 16.02 -5.28
N ALA A 378 40.54 17.09 -6.06
CA ALA A 378 41.60 18.11 -6.07
C ALA A 378 41.74 18.86 -4.74
N VAL A 379 40.63 19.11 -4.03
CA VAL A 379 40.63 19.76 -2.71
C VAL A 379 40.86 18.79 -1.54
N GLY A 380 41.11 17.51 -1.83
CA GLY A 380 41.37 16.51 -0.79
C GLY A 380 40.14 16.15 0.05
N ALA A 381 38.92 16.26 -0.49
CA ALA A 381 37.69 15.92 0.22
C ALA A 381 37.68 14.43 0.62
N SER A 382 37.17 14.14 1.83
CA SER A 382 37.02 12.78 2.34
C SER A 382 36.09 11.94 1.46
N GLN A 383 36.22 10.62 1.55
CA GLN A 383 35.34 9.70 0.82
C GLN A 383 33.86 9.95 1.16
N SER A 384 33.53 10.18 2.44
CA SER A 384 32.16 10.49 2.87
C SER A 384 31.57 11.75 2.23
N VAL A 385 32.38 12.79 1.98
CA VAL A 385 31.94 14.01 1.29
C VAL A 385 31.71 13.73 -0.19
N ARG A 386 32.57 12.93 -0.82
CA ARG A 386 32.40 12.54 -2.22
C ARG A 386 31.14 11.69 -2.41
N ASP A 387 30.92 10.72 -1.53
CA ASP A 387 29.76 9.81 -1.60
C ASP A 387 28.43 10.56 -1.37
N SER A 388 28.44 11.67 -0.63
CA SER A 388 27.25 12.50 -0.39
C SER A 388 27.04 13.62 -1.42
N ALA A 389 28.02 13.87 -2.29
CA ALA A 389 28.00 14.96 -3.27
C ALA A 389 27.32 14.58 -4.60
N LEU A 390 26.25 13.79 -4.54
CA LEU A 390 25.46 13.44 -5.72
C LEU A 390 24.77 14.69 -6.26
N VAL A 391 25.14 15.10 -7.47
CA VAL A 391 24.54 16.18 -8.22
C VAL A 391 23.08 15.84 -8.52
N GLN A 392 22.23 16.84 -8.38
CA GLN A 392 20.80 16.73 -8.64
C GLN A 392 20.38 17.83 -9.60
N ALA A 393 19.45 17.50 -10.47
CA ALA A 393 18.80 18.45 -11.36
C ALA A 393 17.32 18.08 -11.51
N ALA A 394 16.55 18.94 -12.16
CA ALA A 394 15.18 18.69 -12.55
C ALA A 394 14.93 19.35 -13.91
N PHE A 395 13.97 18.82 -14.64
CA PHE A 395 13.59 19.28 -15.98
C PHE A 395 12.09 19.19 -16.15
N VAL A 396 11.49 20.18 -16.80
CA VAL A 396 10.08 20.19 -17.20
C VAL A 396 9.99 20.79 -18.60
N ALA A 397 9.30 20.10 -19.50
CA ALA A 397 8.84 20.64 -20.77
C ALA A 397 7.32 20.81 -20.73
N MET A 398 6.84 21.97 -21.17
CA MET A 398 5.42 22.32 -21.13
C MET A 398 4.99 22.89 -22.48
N ASP A 399 3.79 22.52 -22.93
CA ASP A 399 3.11 23.18 -24.05
C ASP A 399 2.54 24.52 -23.56
N PRO A 400 3.00 25.66 -24.09
CA PRO A 400 2.54 26.96 -23.60
C PRO A 400 1.09 27.28 -23.90
N ALA A 401 0.48 26.66 -24.92
CA ALA A 401 -0.91 26.95 -25.29
C ALA A 401 -1.92 26.25 -24.36
N THR A 402 -1.55 25.11 -23.80
CA THR A 402 -2.44 24.23 -23.03
C THR A 402 -2.02 24.07 -21.56
N GLY A 403 -0.78 24.42 -21.21
CA GLY A 403 -0.18 24.12 -19.91
C GLY A 403 0.16 22.64 -19.71
N HIS A 404 0.01 21.81 -20.76
CA HIS A 404 0.30 20.38 -20.69
C HIS A 404 1.78 20.11 -20.40
N ILE A 405 2.05 19.28 -19.41
CA ILE A 405 3.39 18.80 -19.10
C ILE A 405 3.73 17.68 -20.10
N LEU A 406 4.64 17.97 -21.03
CA LEU A 406 5.04 17.04 -22.09
C LEU A 406 6.15 16.09 -21.63
N ALA A 407 7.03 16.56 -20.73
CA ALA A 407 8.08 15.77 -20.10
C ALA A 407 8.41 16.33 -18.71
N MET A 408 8.75 15.45 -17.76
CA MET A 408 9.17 15.82 -16.40
C MET A 408 10.21 14.86 -15.83
N ILE A 409 11.29 15.43 -15.30
CA ILE A 409 12.34 14.73 -14.56
C ILE A 409 12.52 15.45 -13.23
N GLY A 410 12.40 14.73 -12.12
CA GLY A 410 12.43 15.29 -10.76
C GLY A 410 13.75 15.08 -10.01
N GLY A 411 14.72 14.39 -10.60
CA GLY A 411 15.99 14.06 -9.94
C GLY A 411 16.87 13.19 -10.80
N HIS A 412 18.09 12.95 -10.32
CA HIS A 412 19.10 12.13 -11.00
C HIS A 412 18.69 10.66 -11.12
N ASP A 413 18.16 10.10 -10.04
CA ASP A 413 17.74 8.71 -9.99
C ASP A 413 16.55 8.57 -9.04
N PHE A 414 15.43 8.09 -9.58
CA PHE A 414 14.19 7.89 -8.84
C PHE A 414 14.30 6.78 -7.79
N SER A 415 15.07 5.74 -8.08
CA SER A 415 15.30 4.62 -7.16
C SER A 415 16.06 5.07 -5.91
N HIS A 416 17.01 5.99 -6.08
CA HIS A 416 17.78 6.59 -5.01
C HIS A 416 17.01 7.74 -4.30
N SER A 417 16.26 8.56 -5.04
CA SER A 417 15.54 9.72 -4.48
C SER A 417 14.17 9.93 -5.12
N LYS A 418 13.11 9.52 -4.41
CA LYS A 418 11.70 9.78 -4.80
C LYS A 418 11.25 11.25 -4.59
N PHE A 419 12.14 12.12 -4.11
CA PHE A 419 11.85 13.55 -3.93
C PHE A 419 11.84 14.25 -5.30
N ASN A 420 10.65 14.65 -5.75
CA ASN A 420 10.45 15.29 -7.04
C ASN A 420 10.81 16.77 -6.98
N ARG A 421 12.02 17.12 -7.42
CA ARG A 421 12.52 18.50 -7.41
C ARG A 421 11.79 19.41 -8.39
N ALA A 422 11.08 18.89 -9.39
CA ALA A 422 10.28 19.71 -10.27
C ALA A 422 9.07 20.34 -9.54
N THR A 423 8.52 19.64 -8.55
CA THR A 423 7.26 20.03 -7.87
C THR A 423 7.41 20.29 -6.37
N GLN A 424 8.51 19.86 -5.75
CA GLN A 424 8.72 19.94 -4.29
C GLN A 424 9.91 20.80 -3.89
N ALA A 425 10.95 20.92 -4.74
CA ALA A 425 12.14 21.69 -4.40
C ALA A 425 11.90 23.18 -4.63
N LYS A 426 11.86 23.94 -3.53
CA LYS A 426 11.88 25.39 -3.58
C LYS A 426 13.32 25.86 -3.72
N ARG A 427 13.60 26.68 -4.72
CA ARG A 427 14.93 27.27 -4.97
C ARG A 427 14.80 28.70 -5.41
N GLN A 428 15.80 29.52 -5.07
CA GLN A 428 15.89 30.88 -5.61
C GLN A 428 16.12 30.81 -7.13
N PRO A 429 15.22 31.39 -7.95
CA PRO A 429 15.36 31.39 -9.40
C PRO A 429 16.45 32.36 -9.89
N GLY A 430 16.89 33.28 -9.02
CA GLY A 430 17.89 34.28 -9.36
C GLY A 430 17.43 35.16 -10.52
N SER A 431 18.32 35.36 -11.51
CA SER A 431 18.03 36.20 -12.68
C SER A 431 16.84 35.71 -13.53
N ALA A 432 16.41 34.45 -13.41
CA ALA A 432 15.19 33.97 -14.05
C ALA A 432 13.90 34.62 -13.48
N PHE A 433 14.00 35.40 -12.40
CA PHE A 433 12.85 36.18 -11.91
C PHE A 433 12.72 37.55 -12.62
N LYS A 434 13.77 38.05 -13.26
CA LYS A 434 13.77 39.39 -13.86
C LYS A 434 12.64 39.60 -14.87
N PRO A 435 12.26 38.63 -15.72
CA PRO A 435 11.13 38.83 -16.63
C PRO A 435 9.85 39.30 -15.93
N PHE A 436 9.54 38.85 -14.71
CA PHE A 436 8.37 39.34 -13.96
C PHE A 436 8.48 40.82 -13.58
N VAL A 437 9.69 41.28 -13.23
CA VAL A 437 9.99 42.68 -12.92
C VAL A 437 9.82 43.55 -14.16
N TYR A 438 10.35 43.08 -15.29
CA TYR A 438 10.29 43.80 -16.56
C TYR A 438 8.87 43.80 -17.16
N THR A 439 8.10 42.72 -17.00
CA THR A 439 6.67 42.70 -17.34
C THR A 439 5.92 43.75 -16.54
N ALA A 440 6.12 43.78 -15.21
CA ALA A 440 5.50 44.80 -14.37
C ALA A 440 5.91 46.22 -14.80
N ALA A 441 7.17 46.44 -15.15
CA ALA A 441 7.63 47.73 -15.65
C ALA A 441 6.91 48.12 -16.94
N ILE A 442 6.87 47.21 -17.93
CA ILE A 442 6.30 47.47 -19.24
C ILE A 442 4.81 47.77 -19.16
N ASP A 443 4.07 46.98 -18.38
CA ASP A 443 2.63 47.17 -18.18
C ASP A 443 2.31 48.44 -17.38
N ASN A 444 3.31 49.04 -16.71
CA ASN A 444 3.18 50.27 -15.91
C ASN A 444 3.98 51.44 -16.53
N ASN A 445 3.83 51.61 -17.85
CA ASN A 445 4.34 52.76 -18.63
C ASN A 445 5.87 52.86 -18.76
N ARG A 446 6.61 51.76 -18.60
CA ARG A 446 7.99 51.67 -19.09
C ARG A 446 8.05 51.06 -20.48
N PHE A 447 9.04 51.44 -21.26
CA PHE A 447 9.25 50.93 -22.61
C PHE A 447 10.63 50.31 -22.75
N ALA A 448 10.78 49.36 -23.67
CA ALA A 448 12.05 48.68 -23.92
C ALA A 448 13.20 49.64 -24.30
N VAL A 449 12.88 50.85 -24.75
CA VAL A 449 13.83 51.91 -25.13
C VAL A 449 14.19 52.87 -23.99
N ASP A 450 13.47 52.82 -22.86
CA ASP A 450 13.74 53.68 -21.72
C ASP A 450 15.15 53.41 -21.19
N VAL A 451 15.85 54.48 -20.82
CA VAL A 451 17.24 54.42 -20.37
C VAL A 451 17.29 54.50 -18.85
N LEU A 452 17.98 53.54 -18.23
CA LEU A 452 18.32 53.55 -16.81
C LEU A 452 19.84 53.44 -16.66
N ASP A 453 20.37 54.08 -15.62
CA ASP A 453 21.80 54.05 -15.32
C ASP A 453 22.21 52.80 -14.56
N ASP A 454 23.15 52.03 -15.12
CA ASP A 454 23.80 50.89 -14.45
C ASP A 454 24.97 51.35 -13.56
N ASN A 455 24.66 52.27 -12.64
CA ASN A 455 25.59 52.83 -11.66
C ASN A 455 25.24 52.39 -10.23
N ALA A 456 26.23 52.45 -9.33
CA ALA A 456 26.06 52.21 -7.91
C ALA A 456 24.88 53.01 -7.33
N PHE A 457 24.14 52.38 -6.42
CA PHE A 457 23.11 53.02 -5.64
C PHE A 457 22.91 52.25 -4.33
N THR A 458 22.36 52.93 -3.33
CA THR A 458 22.18 52.40 -1.99
C THR A 458 20.70 52.46 -1.63
N LEU A 459 20.18 51.37 -1.06
CA LEU A 459 18.82 51.29 -0.56
C LEU A 459 18.82 51.12 0.96
N TRP A 460 17.80 51.65 1.63
CA TRP A 460 17.58 51.38 3.04
C TRP A 460 16.77 50.08 3.21
N ASP A 461 17.35 49.06 3.84
CA ASP A 461 16.65 47.83 4.19
C ASP A 461 15.86 48.03 5.50
N HIS A 462 14.58 48.37 5.38
CA HIS A 462 13.69 48.56 6.53
C HIS A 462 13.55 47.33 7.45
N ARG A 463 13.89 46.11 6.99
CA ARG A 463 13.82 44.90 7.85
C ARG A 463 15.06 44.69 8.69
N ARG A 464 16.22 45.09 8.17
CA ARG A 464 17.51 44.94 8.85
C ARG A 464 18.02 46.24 9.48
N GLU A 465 17.31 47.35 9.25
CA GLU A 465 17.67 48.69 9.72
C GLU A 465 19.10 49.08 9.30
N GLN A 466 19.48 48.72 8.07
CA GLN A 466 20.81 48.97 7.52
C GLN A 466 20.74 49.34 6.04
N PHE A 467 21.80 49.98 5.54
CA PHE A 467 21.97 50.21 4.10
C PHE A 467 22.35 48.92 3.36
N TRP A 468 21.81 48.77 2.15
CA TRP A 468 22.13 47.69 1.24
C TRP A 468 22.67 48.27 -0.08
N ASP A 469 23.89 47.88 -0.41
CA ASP A 469 24.59 48.25 -1.64
C ASP A 469 24.60 47.05 -2.60
N PRO A 470 23.61 46.92 -3.49
CA PRO A 470 23.60 45.84 -4.48
C PRO A 470 24.74 45.99 -5.50
N GLU A 471 25.19 44.85 -6.04
CA GLU A 471 26.22 44.79 -7.07
C GLU A 471 25.77 43.98 -8.31
N ASN A 472 26.36 44.31 -9.45
CA ASN A 472 26.32 43.45 -10.63
C ASN A 472 27.23 42.24 -10.43
N TYR A 473 26.87 41.12 -11.07
CA TYR A 473 27.67 39.89 -11.00
C TYR A 473 29.14 40.09 -11.43
N ASP A 474 29.38 40.94 -12.43
CA ASP A 474 30.73 41.25 -12.93
C ASP A 474 31.44 42.36 -12.15
N LYS A 475 30.81 42.91 -11.10
CA LYS A 475 31.29 44.04 -10.29
C LYS A 475 31.65 45.29 -11.11
N LYS A 476 31.06 45.45 -12.29
CA LYS A 476 31.27 46.60 -13.17
C LYS A 476 30.02 47.45 -13.28
N PHE A 477 30.22 48.72 -13.59
CA PHE A 477 29.17 49.66 -14.02
C PHE A 477 29.32 49.90 -15.50
N LYS A 478 28.21 49.86 -16.24
CA LYS A 478 28.20 50.08 -17.69
C LYS A 478 27.56 51.41 -18.10
N GLY A 479 27.16 52.22 -17.12
CA GLY A 479 26.54 53.52 -17.37
C GLY A 479 25.12 53.40 -17.93
N PRO A 480 24.63 54.43 -18.64
CA PRO A 480 23.28 54.45 -19.18
C PRO A 480 23.05 53.33 -20.19
N MET A 481 21.96 52.58 -20.05
CA MET A 481 21.53 51.60 -21.03
C MET A 481 20.02 51.47 -21.12
N THR A 482 19.53 50.99 -22.26
CA THR A 482 18.09 50.74 -22.43
C THR A 482 17.63 49.58 -21.55
N LEU A 483 16.34 49.57 -21.17
CA LEU A 483 15.73 48.43 -20.47
C LEU A 483 15.91 47.11 -21.23
N ARG A 484 15.81 47.15 -22.58
CA ARG A 484 16.11 46.00 -23.43
C ARG A 484 17.51 45.46 -23.19
N GLU A 485 18.52 46.35 -23.18
CA GLU A 485 19.91 45.93 -22.97
C GLU A 485 20.15 45.49 -21.52
N GLY A 486 19.50 46.14 -20.55
CA GLY A 486 19.52 45.77 -19.14
C GLY A 486 19.04 44.34 -18.90
N LEU A 487 17.91 43.94 -19.51
CA LEU A 487 17.40 42.57 -19.42
C LEU A 487 18.28 41.58 -20.18
N LYS A 488 18.68 41.92 -21.42
CA LYS A 488 19.54 41.07 -22.27
C LYS A 488 20.86 40.74 -21.60
N GLN A 489 21.49 41.70 -20.92
CA GLN A 489 22.73 41.49 -20.17
C GLN A 489 22.50 41.03 -18.73
N SER A 490 21.24 40.84 -18.31
CA SER A 490 20.84 40.52 -16.96
C SER A 490 21.53 41.41 -15.91
N ARG A 491 21.48 42.73 -16.07
CA ARG A 491 22.05 43.65 -15.09
C ARG A 491 21.24 43.62 -13.80
N ASN A 492 21.90 43.51 -12.65
CA ASN A 492 21.24 43.43 -11.35
C ASN A 492 20.73 44.80 -10.93
N LEU A 493 21.58 45.84 -11.08
CA LEU A 493 21.24 47.18 -10.61
C LEU A 493 20.02 47.75 -11.32
N ILE A 494 19.92 47.57 -12.64
CA ILE A 494 18.73 47.96 -13.42
C ILE A 494 17.48 47.29 -12.88
N SER A 495 17.54 45.97 -12.65
CA SER A 495 16.38 45.20 -12.17
C SER A 495 15.96 45.59 -10.75
N ILE A 496 16.91 45.89 -9.87
CA ILE A 496 16.60 46.32 -8.49
C ILE A 496 16.06 47.76 -8.49
N LYS A 497 16.60 48.66 -9.32
CA LYS A 497 16.06 50.02 -9.49
C LYS A 497 14.61 49.98 -9.97
N LEU A 498 14.30 49.15 -10.95
CA LEU A 498 12.91 48.91 -11.36
C LEU A 498 12.05 48.37 -10.22
N ALA A 499 12.59 47.45 -9.41
CA ALA A 499 11.85 46.89 -8.29
C ALA A 499 11.57 47.88 -7.17
N ASP A 500 12.50 48.79 -6.93
CA ASP A 500 12.35 49.89 -5.98
C ASP A 500 11.34 50.93 -6.50
N GLU A 501 11.48 51.34 -7.77
CA GLU A 501 10.62 52.33 -8.42
C GLU A 501 9.15 51.88 -8.50
N LEU A 502 8.89 50.64 -8.95
CA LEU A 502 7.54 50.10 -9.11
C LEU A 502 6.88 49.70 -7.78
N GLY A 503 7.69 49.48 -6.75
CA GLY A 503 7.26 48.88 -5.51
C GLY A 503 7.24 47.34 -5.58
N PRO A 504 7.93 46.63 -4.66
CA PRO A 504 8.01 45.16 -4.65
C PRO A 504 6.65 44.43 -4.57
N SER A 505 5.63 45.08 -4.01
CA SER A 505 4.27 44.52 -3.89
C SER A 505 3.60 44.33 -5.24
N LEU A 506 3.82 45.25 -6.19
CA LEU A 506 3.27 45.18 -7.54
C LEU A 506 3.93 44.05 -8.33
N ILE A 507 5.24 43.93 -8.25
CA ILE A 507 5.99 42.83 -8.92
C ILE A 507 5.52 41.47 -8.39
N ARG A 508 5.30 41.37 -7.08
CA ARG A 508 4.72 40.16 -6.49
C ARG A 508 3.35 39.84 -7.10
N SER A 509 2.45 40.81 -7.29
CA SER A 509 1.15 40.52 -7.90
C SER A 509 1.26 40.06 -9.34
N TYR A 510 2.19 40.61 -10.13
CA TYR A 510 2.47 40.10 -11.48
C TYR A 510 2.95 38.65 -11.46
N ALA A 511 3.94 38.32 -10.63
CA ALA A 511 4.42 36.95 -10.50
C ALA A 511 3.31 35.98 -10.03
N ARG A 512 2.42 36.41 -9.14
CA ARG A 512 1.25 35.62 -8.72
C ARG A 512 0.25 35.40 -9.86
N ASN A 513 -0.08 36.45 -10.60
CA ASN A 513 -1.02 36.37 -11.73
C ASN A 513 -0.48 35.49 -12.86
N MET A 514 0.84 35.40 -12.99
CA MET A 514 1.52 34.51 -13.93
C MET A 514 1.71 33.08 -13.38
N GLY A 515 1.19 32.73 -12.20
CA GLY A 515 1.16 31.35 -11.73
C GLY A 515 2.22 30.94 -10.70
N ILE A 516 3.03 31.88 -10.18
CA ILE A 516 3.93 31.54 -9.07
C ILE A 516 3.10 31.32 -7.78
N SER A 517 3.04 30.07 -7.32
CA SER A 517 2.22 29.65 -6.18
C SER A 517 2.95 29.74 -4.83
N THR A 518 4.28 29.78 -4.83
CA THR A 518 5.08 29.90 -3.60
C THR A 518 4.98 31.29 -2.96
N PRO A 519 5.20 31.43 -1.64
CA PRO A 519 5.30 32.74 -1.00
C PRO A 519 6.43 33.59 -1.59
N ILE A 520 6.09 34.81 -2.03
CA ILE A 520 7.04 35.79 -2.56
C ILE A 520 7.13 36.96 -1.57
N HIS A 521 8.35 37.25 -1.12
CA HIS A 521 8.62 38.39 -0.25
C HIS A 521 8.71 39.68 -1.07
N ALA A 522 7.80 40.62 -0.80
CA ALA A 522 7.79 41.95 -1.42
C ALA A 522 8.83 42.86 -0.75
N ILE A 523 10.11 42.68 -1.12
CA ILE A 523 11.24 43.52 -0.73
C ILE A 523 12.08 43.85 -1.97
N PRO A 524 12.89 44.94 -2.00
CA PRO A 524 13.60 45.36 -3.22
C PRO A 524 14.48 44.29 -3.88
N SER A 525 15.03 43.36 -3.09
CA SER A 525 15.81 42.23 -3.61
C SER A 525 15.01 41.23 -4.45
N ILE A 526 13.68 41.34 -4.50
CA ILE A 526 12.84 40.64 -5.47
C ILE A 526 13.31 40.88 -6.91
N GLY A 527 13.91 42.05 -7.18
CA GLY A 527 14.49 42.42 -8.47
C GLY A 527 15.56 41.43 -8.99
N VAL A 528 16.13 40.61 -8.11
CA VAL A 528 17.13 39.58 -8.47
C VAL A 528 16.69 38.16 -8.08
N GLY A 529 15.41 37.95 -7.76
CA GLY A 529 14.84 36.62 -7.54
C GLY A 529 15.27 35.95 -6.23
N THR A 530 15.18 36.67 -5.11
CA THR A 530 15.56 36.17 -3.77
C THR A 530 14.51 35.28 -3.09
N SER A 531 13.27 35.27 -3.57
CA SER A 531 12.22 34.37 -3.07
C SER A 531 12.33 33.00 -3.74
N GLU A 532 12.11 31.93 -2.98
CA GLU A 532 12.16 30.58 -3.53
C GLU A 532 10.89 30.24 -4.30
N VAL A 533 11.05 29.59 -5.46
CA VAL A 533 9.96 29.13 -6.32
C VAL A 533 10.12 27.64 -6.65
N LEU A 534 9.03 27.01 -7.09
CA LEU A 534 9.06 25.67 -7.67
C LEU A 534 9.45 25.76 -9.14
N LEU A 535 10.13 24.74 -9.66
CA LEU A 535 10.48 24.69 -11.08
C LEU A 535 9.22 24.64 -11.96
N LEU A 536 8.23 23.82 -11.60
CA LEU A 536 6.97 23.72 -12.35
C LEU A 536 6.25 25.07 -12.44
N ASP A 537 6.13 25.79 -11.32
CA ASP A 537 5.56 27.14 -11.28
C ASP A 537 6.32 28.10 -12.19
N LEU A 538 7.66 28.08 -12.13
CA LEU A 538 8.50 28.96 -12.95
C LEU A 538 8.32 28.66 -14.44
N VAL A 539 8.27 27.39 -14.84
CA VAL A 539 8.05 27.00 -16.24
C VAL A 539 6.66 27.41 -16.71
N ALA A 540 5.63 27.16 -15.90
CA ALA A 540 4.26 27.59 -16.20
C ALA A 540 4.15 29.11 -16.33
N ALA A 541 4.82 29.86 -15.46
CA ALA A 541 4.83 31.32 -15.52
C ALA A 541 5.57 31.86 -16.76
N TYR A 542 6.59 31.15 -17.23
CA TYR A 542 7.26 31.48 -18.48
C TYR A 542 6.41 31.16 -19.72
N ALA A 543 5.46 30.22 -19.64
CA ALA A 543 4.56 29.90 -20.74
C ALA A 543 3.64 31.08 -21.13
N VAL A 544 3.39 32.00 -20.20
CA VAL A 544 2.59 33.22 -20.43
C VAL A 544 3.15 34.06 -21.59
N PHE A 545 4.49 34.14 -21.73
CA PHE A 545 5.11 34.97 -22.76
C PHE A 545 4.80 34.50 -24.20
N PRO A 546 5.11 33.25 -24.59
CA PRO A 546 4.70 32.73 -25.89
C PRO A 546 3.18 32.58 -26.04
N ASN A 547 2.42 32.46 -24.92
CA ASN A 547 0.96 32.44 -24.91
C ASN A 547 0.32 33.83 -24.81
N LYS A 548 1.04 34.88 -25.22
CA LYS A 548 0.53 36.26 -25.38
C LYS A 548 -0.15 36.85 -24.12
N GLY A 549 0.37 36.53 -22.94
CA GLY A 549 -0.14 37.08 -21.67
C GLY A 549 -1.21 36.20 -21.01
N ILE A 550 -1.53 35.04 -21.56
CA ILE A 550 -2.51 34.10 -20.98
C ILE A 550 -1.76 33.05 -20.15
N TYR A 551 -2.07 33.01 -18.86
CA TYR A 551 -1.68 31.93 -17.94
C TYR A 551 -2.71 30.81 -17.96
#